data_AF-A0A7W1D6Q7-F1
#
_entry.id   AF-A0A7W1D6Q7-F1
#
_cell.length_a   1.000
_cell.length_b   1.000
_cell.length_c   1.000
_cell.angle_alpha   90.00
_cell.angle_beta   90.00
_cell.angle_gamma   90.00
#
_symmetry.space_group_name_H-M   'P 1'
#
loop_
_entity.id
_entity.type
_entity.pdbx_description
1 polymer ?
#
loop_
_entity_poly.entity_id
_entity_poly.type
_entity_poly.pdbx_seq_one_letter_code
_entity_poly.pdbx_strand_id
1 'polypeptide(L)'
;MERSEARALVDKYADKEITVRHLISVEGVMRALADRLGADSDRWGLVGLWHDLDYDRTQDDLERHGLQTVEWLRDEGFTDEEVLNAILGHRFEQYRTDLVSTAIVHADAVAGLLVAAALVRPEKAAGMSVKSVKKKLKEKSFAPGVEREE
;
A
#
# COMPACT_ATOMS: atom_id res chain seq x y z
N MET A 1 2.55 15.13 -11.37
CA MET A 1 3.17 13.92 -11.90
C MET A 1 2.07 13.05 -12.47
N GLU A 2 2.22 12.59 -13.70
CA GLU A 2 1.27 11.67 -14.31
C GLU A 2 1.41 10.27 -13.70
N ARG A 3 0.32 9.50 -13.61
CA ARG A 3 0.36 8.14 -13.05
C ARG A 3 1.36 7.24 -13.78
N SER A 4 1.56 7.43 -15.08
CA SER A 4 2.56 6.68 -15.86
C SER A 4 3.99 6.95 -15.40
N GLU A 5 4.30 8.19 -15.01
CA GLU A 5 5.62 8.55 -14.46
C GLU A 5 5.80 7.88 -13.09
N ALA A 6 4.76 7.91 -12.25
CA ALA A 6 4.80 7.25 -10.96
C ALA A 6 4.98 5.73 -11.08
N ARG A 7 4.36 5.13 -12.10
CA ARG A 7 4.52 3.70 -12.40
C ARG A 7 5.93 3.36 -12.89
N ALA A 8 6.58 4.25 -13.65
CA ALA A 8 7.95 4.02 -14.09
C ALA A 8 8.93 3.89 -12.90
N LEU A 9 8.68 4.60 -11.79
CA LEU A 9 9.46 4.43 -10.56
C LEU A 9 9.25 3.06 -9.89
N VAL A 10 8.03 2.53 -9.95
CA VAL A 10 7.77 1.15 -9.48
C VAL A 10 8.58 0.15 -10.29
N ASP A 11 8.53 0.25 -11.62
CA ASP A 11 9.26 -0.66 -12.50
C ASP A 11 10.80 -0.49 -12.36
N LYS A 12 11.26 0.67 -11.87
CA LYS A 12 12.66 0.97 -11.60
C LYS A 12 13.16 0.39 -10.27
N TYR A 13 12.36 0.46 -9.21
CA TYR A 13 12.82 0.15 -7.85
C TYR A 13 12.30 -1.18 -7.29
N ALA A 14 11.12 -1.65 -7.69
CA ALA A 14 10.58 -2.93 -7.24
C ALA A 14 11.13 -4.07 -8.11
N ASP A 15 11.89 -4.98 -7.49
CA ASP A 15 12.60 -6.04 -8.19
C ASP A 15 11.71 -7.26 -8.47
N LYS A 16 10.70 -7.50 -7.62
CA LYS A 16 9.84 -8.69 -7.67
C LYS A 16 8.44 -8.34 -8.16
N GLU A 17 7.90 -9.19 -9.04
CA GLU A 17 6.53 -9.03 -9.56
C GLU A 17 5.47 -9.07 -8.45
N ILE A 18 5.70 -9.82 -7.36
CA ILE A 18 4.78 -9.86 -6.22
C ILE A 18 4.68 -8.51 -5.52
N THR A 19 5.79 -7.79 -5.40
CA THR A 19 5.87 -6.43 -4.84
C THR A 19 5.13 -5.45 -5.74
N VAL A 20 5.35 -5.50 -7.06
CA VAL A 20 4.62 -4.66 -8.02
C VAL A 20 3.10 -4.88 -7.91
N ARG A 21 2.65 -6.14 -7.84
CA ARG A 21 1.22 -6.47 -7.70
C ARG A 21 0.65 -5.98 -6.37
N HIS A 22 1.45 -6.05 -5.30
CA HIS A 22 1.08 -5.54 -3.99
C HIS A 22 0.88 -4.02 -4.03
N LEU A 23 1.85 -3.26 -4.52
CA LEU A 23 1.79 -1.80 -4.66
C LEU A 23 0.58 -1.33 -5.48
N ILE A 24 0.27 -2.00 -6.60
CA ILE A 24 -0.92 -1.69 -7.41
C ILE A 24 -2.22 -1.98 -6.64
N SER A 25 -2.23 -3.02 -5.80
CA SER A 25 -3.41 -3.34 -4.99
C SER A 25 -3.65 -2.29 -3.91
N VAL A 26 -2.59 -1.84 -3.23
CA VAL A 26 -2.67 -0.78 -2.21
C VAL A 26 -3.02 0.56 -2.83
N GLU A 27 -2.46 0.91 -4.00
CA GLU A 27 -2.90 2.09 -4.78
C GLU A 27 -4.43 2.06 -4.97
N GLY A 28 -4.99 0.95 -5.45
CA GLY A 28 -6.43 0.83 -5.68
C GLY A 28 -7.28 1.05 -4.42
N VAL A 29 -6.84 0.53 -3.27
CA VAL A 29 -7.52 0.73 -1.99
C VAL A 29 -7.41 2.20 -1.55
N MET A 30 -6.24 2.80 -1.64
CA MET A 30 -6.01 4.20 -1.25
C MET A 30 -6.86 5.17 -2.08
N ARG A 31 -6.96 4.97 -3.39
CA ARG A 31 -7.82 5.79 -4.27
C ARG A 31 -9.30 5.68 -3.87
N ALA A 32 -9.77 4.46 -3.62
CA ALA A 32 -11.15 4.23 -3.18
C ALA A 32 -11.44 4.85 -1.80
N LEU A 33 -10.46 4.86 -0.88
CA LEU A 33 -10.57 5.54 0.41
C LEU A 33 -10.62 7.06 0.24
N ALA A 34 -9.76 7.61 -0.61
CA ALA A 34 -9.73 9.04 -0.90
C ALA A 34 -11.08 9.54 -1.42
N ASP A 35 -11.65 8.86 -2.43
CA ASP A 35 -12.98 9.19 -2.97
C ASP A 35 -14.06 9.17 -1.88
N ARG A 36 -14.00 8.18 -0.97
CA ARG A 36 -14.96 8.04 0.13
C ARG A 36 -14.81 9.11 1.20
N LEU A 37 -13.59 9.59 1.41
CA LEU A 37 -13.24 10.57 2.44
C LEU A 37 -13.20 12.01 1.91
N GLY A 38 -13.44 12.22 0.61
CA GLY A 38 -13.40 13.52 -0.03
C GLY A 38 -11.99 14.09 -0.17
N ALA A 39 -10.98 13.23 -0.28
CA ALA A 39 -9.57 13.60 -0.45
C ALA A 39 -9.13 13.49 -1.93
N ASP A 40 -7.91 13.95 -2.22
CA ASP A 40 -7.30 13.83 -3.54
C ASP A 40 -6.90 12.36 -3.82
N SER A 41 -7.61 11.72 -4.74
CA SER A 41 -7.40 10.32 -5.07
C SER A 41 -6.10 10.07 -5.82
N ASP A 42 -5.60 11.00 -6.61
CA ASP A 42 -4.31 10.81 -7.29
C ASP A 42 -3.17 10.85 -6.27
N ARG A 43 -3.22 11.78 -5.32
CA ARG A 43 -2.22 11.90 -4.25
C ARG A 43 -2.22 10.69 -3.31
N TRP A 44 -3.39 10.22 -2.89
CA TRP A 44 -3.51 9.00 -2.08
C TRP A 44 -3.08 7.75 -2.86
N GLY A 45 -3.37 7.72 -4.16
CA GLY A 45 -2.87 6.70 -5.07
C GLY A 45 -1.34 6.62 -5.07
N LEU A 46 -0.64 7.75 -5.13
CA LEU A 46 0.83 7.79 -5.04
C LEU A 46 1.34 7.18 -3.73
N VAL A 47 0.73 7.51 -2.59
CA VAL A 47 1.09 6.92 -1.29
C VAL A 47 0.99 5.40 -1.36
N GLY A 48 -0.15 4.87 -1.81
CA GLY A 48 -0.34 3.43 -1.92
C GLY A 48 0.60 2.76 -2.93
N LEU A 49 0.84 3.40 -4.07
CA LEU A 49 1.71 2.89 -5.12
C LEU A 49 3.19 2.84 -4.72
N TRP A 50 3.60 3.72 -3.80
CA TRP A 50 5.01 3.88 -3.45
C TRP A 50 5.42 3.41 -2.07
N HIS A 51 4.49 3.25 -1.12
CA HIS A 51 4.84 3.00 0.29
C HIS A 51 5.93 1.92 0.48
N ASP A 52 5.79 0.80 -0.22
CA ASP A 52 6.63 -0.40 -0.14
C ASP A 52 7.67 -0.55 -1.27
N LEU A 53 8.01 0.53 -2.01
CA LEU A 53 8.95 0.45 -3.16
C LEU A 53 10.28 -0.23 -2.82
N ASP A 54 10.75 -0.06 -1.60
CA ASP A 54 12.03 -0.56 -1.12
C ASP A 54 11.99 -1.96 -0.51
N TYR A 55 10.81 -2.55 -0.33
CA TYR A 55 10.62 -3.79 0.42
C TYR A 55 11.51 -4.93 -0.09
N ASP A 56 11.69 -5.03 -1.41
CA ASP A 56 12.54 -6.08 -2.00
C ASP A 56 14.00 -6.03 -1.55
N ARG A 57 14.48 -4.86 -1.16
CA ARG A 57 15.86 -4.60 -0.69
C ARG A 57 15.96 -4.50 0.83
N THR A 58 14.88 -4.11 1.51
CA THR A 58 14.87 -3.81 2.95
C THR A 58 14.13 -4.85 3.79
N GLN A 59 13.54 -5.90 3.21
CA GLN A 59 12.86 -6.99 3.94
C GLN A 59 13.72 -7.64 5.05
N ASP A 60 15.05 -7.63 4.92
CA ASP A 60 16.00 -8.14 5.92
C ASP A 60 16.52 -7.06 6.89
N ASP A 61 16.18 -5.78 6.65
CA ASP A 61 16.51 -4.61 7.48
C ASP A 61 15.30 -3.67 7.59
N LEU A 62 14.35 -4.06 8.44
CA LEU A 62 13.08 -3.37 8.62
C LEU A 62 13.22 -1.95 9.20
N GLU A 63 14.38 -1.59 9.76
CA GLU A 63 14.64 -0.22 10.24
C GLU A 63 14.84 0.76 9.08
N ARG A 64 15.26 0.26 7.90
CA ARG A 64 15.45 1.06 6.68
C ARG A 64 14.20 1.17 5.82
N HIS A 65 13.25 0.28 6.01
CA HIS A 65 12.09 0.20 5.15
C HIS A 65 11.14 1.40 5.31
N GLY A 66 10.68 1.93 4.19
CA GLY A 66 10.00 3.23 4.09
C GLY A 66 10.97 4.42 4.01
N LEU A 67 12.07 4.42 4.76
CA LEU A 67 13.10 5.47 4.66
C LEU A 67 13.78 5.44 3.29
N GLN A 68 14.14 4.24 2.82
CA GLN A 68 14.81 4.09 1.53
C GLN A 68 13.91 4.51 0.35
N THR A 69 12.62 4.22 0.42
CA THR A 69 11.62 4.74 -0.54
C THR A 69 11.65 6.27 -0.59
N VAL A 70 11.59 6.95 0.55
CA VAL A 70 11.60 8.41 0.61
C VAL A 70 12.90 9.00 0.08
N GLU A 71 14.05 8.39 0.40
CA GLU A 71 15.34 8.78 -0.17
C GLU A 71 15.31 8.72 -1.71
N TRP A 72 14.88 7.60 -2.30
CA TRP A 72 14.78 7.47 -3.75
C TRP A 72 13.83 8.48 -4.37
N LEU A 73 12.65 8.70 -3.79
CA LEU A 73 11.70 9.67 -4.33
C LEU A 73 12.27 11.09 -4.31
N ARG A 74 13.01 11.45 -3.26
CA ARG A 74 13.71 12.75 -3.20
C ARG A 74 14.82 12.85 -4.25
N ASP A 75 15.58 11.78 -4.48
CA ASP A 75 16.61 11.72 -5.52
C ASP A 75 16.02 11.87 -6.94
N GLU A 76 14.79 11.38 -7.15
CA GLU A 76 14.02 11.61 -8.39
C GLU A 76 13.39 13.01 -8.46
N GLY A 77 13.61 13.86 -7.46
CA GLY A 77 13.13 15.24 -7.41
C GLY A 77 11.68 15.39 -6.95
N PHE A 78 11.10 14.38 -6.31
CA PHE A 78 9.76 14.48 -5.74
C PHE A 78 9.78 15.25 -4.40
N THR A 79 8.93 16.26 -4.27
CA THR A 79 8.97 17.23 -3.15
C THR A 79 7.67 17.36 -2.35
N ASP A 80 6.66 16.52 -2.59
CA ASP A 80 5.41 16.57 -1.81
C ASP A 80 5.60 15.89 -0.45
N GLU A 81 5.84 16.71 0.57
CA GLU A 81 6.15 16.25 1.94
C GLU A 81 4.99 15.48 2.60
N GLU A 82 3.74 15.70 2.22
CA GLU A 82 2.62 14.94 2.81
C GLU A 82 2.61 13.50 2.29
N VAL A 83 2.89 13.31 0.99
CA VAL A 83 3.03 11.98 0.39
C VAL A 83 4.24 11.27 0.98
N LEU A 84 5.39 11.96 1.09
CA LEU A 84 6.60 11.40 1.70
C LEU A 84 6.38 11.05 3.18
N ASN A 85 5.70 11.91 3.95
CA ASN A 85 5.35 11.64 5.34
C ASN A 85 4.38 10.45 5.46
N ALA A 86 3.38 10.36 4.59
CA ALA A 86 2.45 9.25 4.56
C ALA A 86 3.14 7.93 4.24
N ILE A 87 4.11 7.93 3.31
CA ILE A 87 5.00 6.79 3.10
C ILE A 87 5.71 6.46 4.41
N LEU A 88 6.31 7.39 5.15
CA LEU A 88 6.93 7.02 6.44
C LEU A 88 5.92 6.49 7.47
N GLY A 89 4.70 7.01 7.46
CA GLY A 89 3.61 6.63 8.37
C GLY A 89 3.18 5.17 8.28
N HIS A 90 3.39 4.50 7.13
CA HIS A 90 3.08 3.07 7.00
C HIS A 90 3.94 2.20 7.93
N ARG A 91 5.16 2.65 8.29
CA ARG A 91 6.07 1.92 9.18
C ARG A 91 6.28 2.55 10.54
N PHE A 92 6.33 3.87 10.58
CA PHE A 92 6.80 4.61 11.73
C PHE A 92 5.65 5.42 12.32
N GLU A 93 5.20 5.02 13.50
CA GLU A 93 4.03 5.62 14.16
C GLU A 93 4.18 7.14 14.35
N GLN A 94 5.39 7.64 14.58
CA GLN A 94 5.64 9.07 14.74
C GLN A 94 5.35 9.92 13.48
N TYR A 95 5.22 9.30 12.30
CA TYR A 95 4.85 9.97 11.05
C TYR A 95 3.35 9.85 10.74
N ARG A 96 2.56 9.16 11.56
CA ARG A 96 1.09 9.06 11.44
C ARG A 96 0.42 10.33 11.98
N THR A 97 0.69 11.45 11.34
CA THR A 97 0.35 12.80 11.80
C THR A 97 -0.94 13.35 11.16
N ASP A 98 -1.46 12.67 10.15
CA ASP A 98 -2.64 13.07 9.39
C ASP A 98 -3.48 11.86 8.93
N LEU A 99 -4.56 12.15 8.22
CA LEU A 99 -5.49 11.12 7.78
C LEU A 99 -4.87 10.15 6.75
N VAL A 100 -4.03 10.63 5.84
CA VAL A 100 -3.47 9.80 4.77
C VAL A 100 -2.35 8.89 5.29
N SER A 101 -1.50 9.41 6.19
CA SER A 101 -0.45 8.64 6.88
C SER A 101 -0.99 7.57 7.83
N THR A 102 -2.21 7.74 8.33
CA THR A 102 -2.92 6.69 9.07
C THR A 102 -3.65 5.73 8.13
N ALA A 103 -4.27 6.25 7.06
CA ALA A 103 -5.05 5.43 6.13
C ALA A 103 -4.22 4.39 5.38
N ILE A 104 -2.97 4.69 5.04
CA ILE A 104 -2.08 3.76 4.32
C ILE A 104 -1.86 2.46 5.09
N VAL A 105 -1.76 2.52 6.42
CA VAL A 105 -1.59 1.35 7.29
C VAL A 105 -2.76 0.37 7.13
N HIS A 106 -3.99 0.87 7.24
CA HIS A 106 -5.18 0.05 7.07
C HIS A 106 -5.39 -0.37 5.61
N ALA A 107 -5.02 0.49 4.65
CA ALA A 107 -5.14 0.19 3.23
C ALA A 107 -4.23 -0.97 2.83
N ASP A 108 -3.01 -0.99 3.32
CA ASP A 108 -2.03 -2.07 3.13
C ASP A 108 -2.58 -3.41 3.67
N ALA A 109 -2.98 -3.45 4.94
CA ALA A 109 -3.56 -4.65 5.56
C ALA A 109 -4.81 -5.17 4.82
N VAL A 110 -5.72 -4.26 4.42
CA VAL A 110 -6.92 -4.60 3.67
C VAL A 110 -6.58 -5.13 2.28
N ALA A 111 -5.61 -4.54 1.57
CA ALA A 111 -5.17 -5.01 0.27
C ALA A 111 -4.62 -6.44 0.36
N GLY A 112 -3.77 -6.72 1.35
CA GLY A 112 -3.25 -8.07 1.61
C GLY A 112 -4.37 -9.09 1.81
N LEU A 113 -5.38 -8.75 2.62
CA LEU A 113 -6.56 -9.60 2.83
C LEU A 113 -7.36 -9.82 1.54
N LEU A 114 -7.59 -8.76 0.75
CA LEU A 114 -8.35 -8.84 -0.50
C LEU A 114 -7.65 -9.75 -1.52
N VAL A 115 -6.32 -9.61 -1.66
CA VAL A 115 -5.51 -10.47 -2.53
C VAL A 115 -5.55 -11.91 -2.05
N ALA A 116 -5.34 -12.17 -0.75
CA ALA A 116 -5.43 -13.52 -0.20
C ALA A 116 -6.82 -14.15 -0.44
N ALA A 117 -7.89 -13.38 -0.22
CA ALA A 117 -9.27 -13.81 -0.46
C ALA A 117 -9.54 -14.12 -1.93
N ALA A 118 -8.96 -13.34 -2.85
CA ALA A 118 -9.07 -13.58 -4.27
C ALA A 118 -8.29 -14.85 -4.69
N LEU A 119 -7.07 -15.06 -4.18
CA LEU A 119 -6.21 -16.15 -4.63
C LEU A 119 -6.79 -17.55 -4.40
N VAL A 120 -7.60 -17.72 -3.34
CA VAL A 120 -8.26 -19.00 -3.00
C VAL A 120 -9.56 -19.25 -3.77
N ARG A 121 -10.02 -18.30 -4.59
CA ARG A 121 -11.23 -18.43 -5.41
C ARG A 121 -10.88 -18.83 -6.85
N PRO A 122 -11.72 -19.63 -7.53
CA PRO A 122 -11.51 -19.95 -8.95
C PRO A 122 -11.56 -18.69 -9.83
N GLU A 123 -12.57 -17.84 -9.61
CA GLU A 123 -12.79 -16.58 -10.34
C GLU A 123 -11.93 -15.41 -9.84
N LYS A 124 -10.91 -15.68 -9.01
CA LYS A 124 -10.03 -14.68 -8.40
C LYS A 124 -10.78 -13.56 -7.70
N ALA A 125 -10.68 -12.31 -8.16
CA ALA A 125 -11.39 -11.17 -7.59
C ALA A 125 -12.80 -11.00 -8.17
N ALA A 126 -13.10 -11.56 -9.35
CA ALA A 126 -14.38 -11.36 -10.03
C ALA A 126 -15.53 -11.94 -9.20
N GLY A 127 -16.60 -11.15 -9.03
CA GLY A 127 -17.76 -11.53 -8.22
C GLY A 127 -17.48 -11.73 -6.72
N MET A 128 -16.34 -11.27 -6.20
CA MET A 128 -16.04 -11.37 -4.77
C MET A 128 -16.96 -10.45 -3.97
N SER A 129 -17.72 -11.01 -3.03
CA SER A 129 -18.62 -10.21 -2.19
C SER A 129 -17.89 -9.62 -0.97
N VAL A 130 -18.30 -8.43 -0.54
CA VAL A 130 -17.83 -7.84 0.73
C VAL A 130 -18.12 -8.77 1.91
N LYS A 131 -19.25 -9.48 1.90
CA LYS A 131 -19.64 -10.44 2.96
C LYS A 131 -18.61 -11.57 3.10
N SER A 132 -18.12 -12.13 1.99
CA SER A 132 -17.10 -13.18 2.02
C SER A 132 -15.76 -12.67 2.55
N VAL A 133 -15.34 -11.46 2.16
CA VAL A 133 -14.10 -10.83 2.66
C VAL A 133 -14.21 -10.57 4.17
N LYS A 134 -15.34 -10.02 4.64
CA LYS A 134 -15.59 -9.80 6.07
C LYS A 134 -15.59 -11.09 6.89
N LYS A 135 -16.02 -12.21 6.30
CA LYS A 135 -15.90 -13.53 6.95
C LYS A 135 -14.43 -13.93 7.08
N LYS A 136 -13.66 -13.78 5.99
CA LYS A 136 -12.22 -14.08 5.98
C LYS A 136 -11.41 -13.24 6.95
N LEU A 137 -11.73 -11.95 7.11
CA LEU A 137 -11.10 -11.09 8.12
C LEU A 137 -11.19 -11.70 9.53
N LYS A 138 -12.32 -12.33 9.89
CA LYS A 138 -12.53 -12.94 11.21
C LYS A 138 -11.89 -14.32 11.38
N GLU A 139 -11.52 -14.97 10.28
CA GLU A 139 -10.87 -16.28 10.29
C GLU A 139 -9.37 -16.12 10.56
N LYS A 140 -8.94 -16.22 11.83
CA LYS A 140 -7.52 -16.03 12.23
C LYS A 140 -6.54 -16.94 11.49
N SER A 141 -6.97 -18.14 11.08
CA SER A 141 -6.15 -19.08 10.32
C SER A 141 -5.98 -18.69 8.84
N PHE A 142 -6.81 -17.79 8.32
CA PHE A 142 -6.80 -17.40 6.91
C PHE A 142 -5.96 -16.14 6.71
N ALA A 143 -4.85 -16.24 5.97
CA ALA A 143 -3.87 -15.14 5.83
C ALA A 143 -3.31 -14.72 7.21
N PRO A 144 -2.53 -15.58 7.88
CA PRO A 144 -2.07 -15.35 9.26
C PRO A 144 -1.19 -14.09 9.39
N GLY A 145 -0.53 -13.65 8.31
CA GLY A 145 0.30 -12.44 8.30
C GLY A 145 -0.47 -11.13 8.17
N VAL A 146 -1.81 -11.15 8.03
CA VAL A 146 -2.62 -9.92 8.07
C VAL A 146 -2.82 -9.51 9.52
N GLU A 147 -2.39 -8.32 9.89
CA GLU A 147 -2.73 -7.74 11.19
C GLU A 147 -4.21 -7.32 11.17
N ARG A 148 -4.99 -7.80 12.16
CA ARG A 148 -6.48 -7.69 12.13
C ARG A 148 -7.02 -6.69 13.14
N GLU A 149 -6.19 -6.31 14.09
CA GLU A 149 -6.56 -5.41 15.19
C GLU A 149 -6.09 -3.97 14.93
N GLU A 150 -5.38 -3.75 13.81
CA GLU A 150 -4.99 -2.44 13.28
C GLU A 150 -6.14 -1.81 12.47
#